data_AF-A0A947BA94-F1
#
_entry.id   AF-A0A947BA94-F1
#
_cell.length_a   1.000
_cell.length_b   1.000
_cell.length_c   1.000
_cell.angle_alpha   90.00
_cell.angle_beta   90.00
_cell.angle_gamma   90.00
#
_symmetry.space_group_name_H-M   'P 1'
#
loop_
_entity.id
_entity.type
_entity.pdbx_description
1 polymer ?
#
loop_
_entity_poly.entity_id
_entity_poly.type
_entity_poly.pdbx_seq_one_letter_code
_entity_poly.pdbx_strand_id
1 'polypeptide(L)'
;VRRATALFSLPIHAAEGAKLIWETADHVWTALGDTSEDMNWYTKRATLSCVWGATVLYWLGDDSPGHANTVAFIDRRIEDVMRIEKVKGKLRENPLTKPLMELQAGLFKRVRMPDATHLRDLPGRWQGPR
;
A
#
# COMPACT_ATOMS: atom_id res chain seq x y z
N VAL A 1 6.56 -3.60 19.24
CA VAL A 1 5.71 -2.75 18.36
C VAL A 1 5.22 -1.47 19.04
N ARG A 2 4.50 -1.52 20.18
CA ARG A 2 3.95 -0.32 20.86
C ARG A 2 4.93 0.85 21.04
N ARG A 3 6.16 0.57 21.51
CA ARG A 3 7.20 1.61 21.68
C ARG A 3 7.68 2.21 20.35
N ALA A 4 7.79 1.39 19.30
CA ALA A 4 8.17 1.87 17.98
C ALA A 4 7.07 2.75 17.37
N THR A 5 5.80 2.35 17.48
CA THR A 5 4.67 3.18 17.05
C THR A 5 4.64 4.52 17.77
N ALA A 6 4.91 4.55 19.08
CA ALA A 6 5.02 5.80 19.83
C ALA A 6 6.20 6.67 19.34
N LEU A 7 7.38 6.08 19.14
CA LEU A 7 8.55 6.79 18.60
C LEU A 7 8.27 7.42 17.24
N PHE A 8 7.72 6.65 16.30
CA PHE A 8 7.42 7.11 14.95
C PHE A 8 6.22 8.06 14.88
N SER A 9 5.43 8.20 15.95
CA SER A 9 4.38 9.22 16.03
C SER A 9 4.93 10.62 16.31
N LEU A 10 6.18 10.73 16.79
CA LEU A 10 6.85 12.02 16.97
C LEU A 10 7.11 12.66 15.60
N PRO A 11 6.84 13.97 15.41
CA PRO A 11 6.96 14.64 14.11
C PRO A 11 8.33 14.46 13.44
N ILE A 12 9.41 14.44 14.23
CA ILE A 12 10.79 14.24 13.73
C ILE A 12 11.03 12.84 13.16
N HIS A 13 10.24 11.85 13.55
CA HIS A 13 10.34 10.46 13.11
C HIS A 13 9.18 10.03 12.21
N ALA A 14 8.16 10.87 12.03
CA ALA A 14 6.95 10.55 11.28
C ALA A 14 7.24 10.17 9.82
N ALA A 15 8.17 10.87 9.17
CA ALA A 15 8.59 10.54 7.80
C ALA A 15 9.25 9.16 7.72
N GLU A 16 10.11 8.82 8.67
CA GLU A 16 10.75 7.49 8.73
C GLU A 16 9.71 6.40 8.99
N GLY A 17 8.77 6.63 9.92
CA GLY A 17 7.66 5.71 10.16
C GLY A 17 6.81 5.45 8.91
N ALA A 18 6.47 6.51 8.17
CA ALA A 18 5.72 6.40 6.92
C ALA A 18 6.50 5.63 5.85
N LYS A 19 7.81 5.87 5.74
CA LYS A 19 8.70 5.13 4.83
C LYS A 19 8.75 3.65 5.16
N LEU A 20 8.90 3.27 6.43
CA LEU A 20 8.93 1.86 6.84
C LEU A 20 7.62 1.13 6.53
N ILE A 21 6.48 1.80 6.70
CA ILE A 21 5.17 1.24 6.32
C ILE A 21 5.11 1.05 4.79
N TRP A 22 5.55 2.05 4.02
CA TRP A 22 5.60 1.97 2.57
C TRP A 22 6.47 0.82 2.07
N GLU A 23 7.69 0.69 2.59
CA GLU A 23 8.61 -0.40 2.26
C GLU A 23 8.05 -1.77 2.63
N THR A 24 7.32 -1.87 3.76
CA THR A 24 6.62 -3.10 4.12
C THR A 24 5.56 -3.47 3.07
N ALA A 25 4.75 -2.50 2.64
CA ALA A 25 3.75 -2.74 1.60
C ALA A 25 4.38 -3.07 0.24
N ASP A 26 5.48 -2.41 -0.13
CA ASP A 26 6.26 -2.70 -1.33
C ASP A 26 6.82 -4.13 -1.32
N HIS A 27 7.39 -4.56 -0.19
CA HIS A 27 7.90 -5.93 -0.03
C HIS A 27 6.79 -6.97 -0.14
N VAL A 28 5.63 -6.74 0.45
CA VAL A 28 4.48 -7.66 0.34
C VAL A 28 4.04 -7.80 -1.12
N TRP A 29 3.82 -6.69 -1.83
CA TRP A 29 3.41 -6.74 -3.24
C TRP A 29 4.49 -7.35 -4.15
N THR A 30 5.75 -7.06 -3.89
CA THR A 30 6.88 -7.66 -4.61
C THR A 30 6.94 -9.16 -4.38
N ALA A 31 6.76 -9.63 -3.13
CA ALA A 31 6.73 -11.05 -2.80
C ALA A 31 5.53 -11.79 -3.42
N LEU A 32 4.41 -11.09 -3.62
CA LEU A 32 3.23 -11.59 -4.33
C LEU A 32 3.36 -11.53 -5.87
N GLY A 33 4.49 -11.04 -6.40
CA GLY A 33 4.76 -11.00 -7.83
C GLY A 33 4.06 -9.87 -8.59
N ASP A 34 3.77 -8.73 -7.95
CA ASP A 34 3.20 -7.56 -8.63
C ASP A 34 4.14 -7.04 -9.74
N THR A 35 3.64 -6.98 -10.97
CA THR A 35 4.37 -6.49 -12.16
C THR A 35 3.87 -5.11 -12.63
N SER A 36 3.22 -4.35 -11.75
CA SER A 36 2.67 -3.03 -12.10
C SER A 36 3.80 -2.02 -12.29
N GLU A 37 3.82 -1.31 -13.41
CA GLU A 37 4.84 -0.27 -13.69
C GLU A 37 4.27 1.14 -13.81
N ASP A 38 2.94 1.26 -13.79
CA ASP A 38 2.18 2.48 -13.95
C ASP A 38 1.65 2.97 -12.59
N MET A 39 0.62 3.82 -12.62
CA MET A 39 -0.04 4.32 -11.41
C MET A 39 -0.57 3.20 -10.48
N ASN A 40 -0.81 1.99 -10.99
CA ASN A 40 -1.21 0.86 -10.14
C ASN A 40 -0.11 0.47 -9.15
N TRP A 41 1.17 0.66 -9.50
CA TRP A 41 2.29 0.40 -8.59
C TRP A 41 2.14 1.22 -7.30
N TYR A 42 1.84 2.52 -7.44
CA TYR A 42 1.65 3.45 -6.34
C TYR A 42 0.35 3.17 -5.57
N THR A 43 -0.76 3.02 -6.29
CA THR A 43 -2.08 2.89 -5.63
C THR A 43 -2.20 1.61 -4.83
N LYS A 44 -1.70 0.47 -5.33
CA LYS A 44 -1.67 -0.79 -4.58
C LYS A 44 -0.88 -0.67 -3.27
N ARG A 45 0.30 -0.06 -3.31
CA ARG A 45 1.18 0.15 -2.14
C ARG A 45 0.60 1.14 -1.14
N ALA A 46 0.05 2.24 -1.63
CA ALA A 46 -0.63 3.23 -0.79
C ALA A 46 -1.83 2.61 -0.06
N THR A 47 -2.68 1.88 -0.78
CA THR A 47 -3.85 1.23 -0.18
C THR A 47 -3.44 0.18 0.87
N LEU A 48 -2.46 -0.67 0.57
CA LEU A 48 -1.96 -1.66 1.52
C LEU A 48 -1.30 -1.00 2.75
N SER A 49 -0.55 0.10 2.55
CA SER A 49 0.06 0.88 3.63
C SER A 49 -1.00 1.41 4.60
N CYS A 50 -2.13 1.92 4.07
CA CYS A 50 -3.26 2.38 4.89
C CYS A 50 -3.88 1.22 5.69
N VAL A 51 -4.12 0.07 5.06
CA VAL A 51 -4.67 -1.12 5.73
C VAL A 51 -3.72 -1.60 6.83
N TRP A 52 -2.42 -1.68 6.53
CA TRP A 52 -1.38 -2.08 7.48
C TRP A 52 -1.32 -1.16 8.68
N GLY A 53 -1.21 0.16 8.46
CA GLY A 53 -1.13 1.15 9.54
C GLY A 53 -2.37 1.09 10.45
N ALA A 54 -3.57 1.04 9.86
CA ALA A 54 -4.81 0.91 10.62
C ALA A 54 -4.88 -0.41 11.41
N THR A 55 -4.44 -1.52 10.81
CA THR A 55 -4.44 -2.83 11.46
C THR A 55 -3.47 -2.87 12.64
N VAL A 56 -2.26 -2.32 12.49
CA VAL A 56 -1.28 -2.24 13.59
C VAL A 56 -1.84 -1.42 14.75
N LEU A 57 -2.47 -0.27 14.47
CA LEU A 57 -3.08 0.55 15.52
C LEU A 57 -4.24 -0.16 16.22
N TYR A 58 -5.08 -0.88 15.48
CA TYR A 58 -6.17 -1.68 16.07
C TYR A 58 -5.62 -2.81 16.94
N TRP A 59 -4.64 -3.55 16.43
CA TRP A 59 -3.99 -4.67 17.12
C TRP A 59 -3.33 -4.24 18.44
N LEU A 60 -2.80 -3.02 18.52
CA LEU A 60 -2.23 -2.49 19.76
C LEU A 60 -3.26 -2.36 20.90
N GLY A 61 -4.56 -2.34 20.61
CA GLY A 61 -5.63 -2.28 21.61
C GLY A 61 -6.45 -3.57 21.72
N ASP A 62 -6.07 -4.63 21.02
CA ASP A 62 -6.87 -5.86 20.96
C ASP A 62 -6.40 -6.90 21.98
N ASP A 63 -7.14 -7.00 23.08
CA ASP A 63 -6.94 -7.99 24.14
C ASP A 63 -7.81 -9.25 23.96
N SER A 64 -8.49 -9.42 22.82
CA SER A 64 -9.30 -10.61 22.56
C SER A 64 -8.43 -11.88 22.45
N PRO A 65 -8.95 -13.06 22.84
CA PRO A 65 -8.22 -14.32 22.71
C PRO A 65 -7.72 -14.55 21.28
N GLY A 66 -6.40 -14.72 21.12
CA GLY A 66 -5.78 -14.92 19.82
C GLY A 66 -5.90 -13.74 18.85
N HIS A 67 -6.24 -12.54 19.33
CA HIS A 67 -6.49 -11.35 18.50
C HIS A 67 -7.62 -11.53 17.47
N ALA A 68 -8.66 -12.29 17.82
CA ALA A 68 -9.80 -12.55 16.94
C ALA A 68 -10.46 -11.26 16.41
N ASN A 69 -10.51 -10.19 17.22
CA ASN A 69 -11.05 -8.91 16.77
C ASN A 69 -10.18 -8.23 15.71
N THR A 70 -8.86 -8.36 15.80
CA THR A 70 -7.91 -7.87 14.78
C THR A 70 -8.09 -8.60 13.47
N VAL A 71 -8.24 -9.93 13.49
CA VAL A 71 -8.51 -10.73 12.29
C VAL A 71 -9.79 -10.24 11.61
N ALA A 72 -10.88 -10.11 12.37
CA ALA A 72 -12.14 -9.58 11.85
C ALA A 72 -12.02 -8.12 11.36
N PHE A 73 -11.13 -7.32 11.95
CA PHE A 73 -10.85 -5.96 11.49
C PHE A 73 -10.15 -5.94 10.13
N ILE A 74 -9.19 -6.83 9.92
CA ILE A 74 -8.50 -6.99 8.63
C ILE A 74 -9.52 -7.30 7.54
N ASP A 75 -10.44 -8.25 7.78
CA ASP A 75 -11.49 -8.61 6.80
C ASP A 75 -12.33 -7.40 6.38
N ARG A 76 -12.76 -6.57 7.34
CA ARG A 76 -13.51 -5.34 7.05
C ARG A 76 -12.69 -4.32 6.26
N ARG A 77 -11.38 -4.21 6.52
CA ARG A 77 -10.51 -3.30 5.76
C ARG A 77 -10.27 -3.78 4.34
N ILE A 78 -10.14 -5.10 4.14
CA ILE A 78 -10.07 -5.68 2.80
C ILE A 78 -11.39 -5.44 2.04
N GLU A 79 -12.53 -5.57 2.72
CA GLU A 79 -13.84 -5.24 2.12
C GLU A 79 -13.93 -3.77 1.69
N ASP A 80 -13.44 -2.85 2.52
CA ASP A 80 -13.41 -1.42 2.18
C ASP A 80 -12.55 -1.15 0.93
N VAL A 81 -11.43 -1.85 0.76
CA VAL A 81 -10.61 -1.79 -0.47
C VAL A 81 -11.43 -2.23 -1.69
N MET A 82 -12.17 -3.33 -1.56
CA MET A 82 -13.03 -3.82 -2.65
C MET A 82 -14.16 -2.84 -2.97
N ARG A 83 -14.67 -2.09 -1.99
CA ARG A 83 -15.67 -1.03 -2.22
C ARG A 83 -15.08 0.12 -3.04
N ILE A 84 -13.85 0.52 -2.78
CA ILE A 84 -13.15 1.56 -3.56
C ILE A 84 -13.02 1.12 -5.02
N GLU A 85 -12.61 -0.12 -5.28
CA GLU A 85 -12.49 -0.65 -6.64
C GLU A 85 -13.84 -0.70 -7.37
N LYS A 86 -14.93 -1.07 -6.67
CA LYS A 86 -16.29 -1.01 -7.22
C LYS A 86 -16.70 0.42 -7.58
N VAL A 87 -16.40 1.41 -6.73
CA VAL A 87 -16.72 2.82 -6.99
C VAL A 87 -15.92 3.33 -8.19
N LYS A 88 -14.62 3.02 -8.27
CA LYS A 88 -13.79 3.36 -9.44
C LYS A 88 -14.36 2.77 -10.73
N GLY A 89 -14.78 1.50 -10.70
CA GLY A 89 -15.45 0.85 -11.82
C GLY A 89 -16.70 1.62 -12.28
N LYS A 90 -17.60 1.93 -11.33
CA LYS A 90 -18.83 2.69 -11.60
C LYS A 90 -18.56 4.10 -12.17
N LEU A 91 -17.53 4.80 -11.67
CA LEU A 91 -17.15 6.12 -12.18
C LEU A 91 -16.61 6.07 -13.61
N ARG A 92 -15.92 4.98 -13.98
CA ARG A 92 -15.43 4.79 -15.35
C ARG A 92 -16.56 4.48 -16.33
N GLU A 93 -17.61 3.80 -15.86
CA GLU A 93 -18.76 3.41 -16.67
C GLU A 93 -19.80 4.53 -16.83
N ASN A 94 -19.83 5.50 -15.91
CA ASN A 94 -20.77 6.62 -15.97
C ASN A 94 -20.39 7.63 -17.08
N PRO A 95 -21.29 7.88 -18.06
CA PRO A 95 -21.04 8.80 -19.18
C PRO A 95 -20.66 10.23 -18.77
N LEU A 96 -21.13 10.71 -17.60
CA LEU A 96 -20.85 12.06 -17.12
C LEU A 96 -19.42 12.22 -16.57
N THR A 97 -18.87 11.16 -15.98
CA THR A 97 -17.52 11.19 -15.36
C THR A 97 -16.44 10.60 -16.27
N LYS A 98 -16.82 9.86 -17.31
CA LYS A 98 -15.92 9.21 -18.26
C LYS A 98 -14.89 10.17 -18.91
N PRO A 99 -15.26 11.35 -19.44
CA PRO A 99 -14.28 12.25 -20.06
C PRO A 99 -13.22 12.76 -19.06
N LEU A 100 -13.64 13.02 -17.82
CA LEU A 100 -12.74 13.42 -16.74
C LEU A 100 -11.79 12.28 -16.36
N MET A 101 -12.30 11.05 -16.22
CA MET A 101 -11.50 9.88 -15.88
C MET A 101 -10.46 9.56 -16.97
N GLU A 102 -10.84 9.70 -18.24
CA GLU A 102 -9.93 9.52 -19.38
C GLU A 102 -8.82 10.59 -19.40
N LEU A 103 -9.15 11.85 -19.09
CA LEU A 103 -8.18 12.93 -18.92
C LEU A 103 -7.19 12.61 -17.78
N GLN A 104 -7.70 12.20 -16.62
CA GLN A 104 -6.88 11.81 -15.47
C GLN A 104 -5.97 10.62 -15.81
N ALA A 105 -6.50 9.59 -16.47
CA ALA A 105 -5.71 8.44 -16.91
C ALA A 105 -4.59 8.86 -17.88
N GLY A 106 -4.87 9.80 -18.79
CA GLY A 106 -3.88 10.37 -19.70
C GLY A 106 -2.74 11.11 -18.97
N LEU A 107 -3.06 11.86 -17.91
CA LEU A 107 -2.07 12.51 -17.04
C LEU A 107 -1.21 11.48 -16.31
N PHE A 108 -1.84 10.41 -15.78
CA PHE A 108 -1.14 9.36 -15.03
C PHE A 108 -0.29 8.42 -15.89
N LYS A 109 -0.47 8.36 -17.22
CA LYS A 109 0.40 7.56 -18.12
C LYS A 109 1.89 7.94 -18.02
N ARG A 110 2.20 9.17 -17.60
CA ARG A 110 3.58 9.64 -17.42
C ARG A 110 4.19 9.24 -16.09
N VAL A 111 3.38 8.79 -15.13
CA VAL A 111 3.84 8.29 -13.84
C VAL A 111 4.29 6.85 -14.02
N ARG A 112 5.55 6.59 -13.71
CA ARG A 112 6.16 5.25 -13.75
C ARG A 112 6.73 4.92 -12.39
N MET A 113 6.79 3.62 -12.09
CA MET A 113 7.50 3.15 -10.90
C MET A 113 8.96 3.67 -10.91
N PRO A 114 9.58 3.88 -9.73
CA PRO A 114 10.99 4.22 -9.65
C PRO A 114 11.84 3.10 -10.25
N ASP A 115 12.88 3.45 -11.00
CA ASP A 115 13.77 2.47 -11.59
C ASP A 115 14.61 1.78 -10.50
N ALA A 116 14.23 0.55 -10.15
CA ALA A 116 14.90 -0.25 -9.13
C ALA A 116 16.16 -0.95 -9.64
N THR A 117 16.50 -0.82 -10.93
CA THR A 117 17.70 -1.45 -11.53
C THR A 117 18.99 -0.99 -10.86
N HIS A 118 19.12 0.30 -10.52
CA HIS A 118 20.30 0.83 -9.81
C HIS A 118 20.57 0.15 -8.47
N LEU A 119 19.52 -0.32 -7.77
CA LEU A 119 19.69 -1.02 -6.49
C LEU A 119 20.14 -2.48 -6.65
N ARG A 120 20.03 -3.07 -7.86
CA ARG A 120 20.47 -4.44 -8.16
C ARG A 120 21.98 -4.55 -8.37
N ASP A 121 22.62 -3.44 -8.74
CA ASP A 121 24.06 -3.35 -9.01
C ASP A 121 24.89 -2.94 -7.77
N LEU A 122 24.24 -2.80 -6.60
CA LEU A 122 24.95 -2.52 -5.36
C LEU A 122 25.67 -3.78 -4.84
N PRO A 123 26.98 -3.68 -4.51
CA PRO A 123 27.73 -4.81 -3.95
C PRO A 123 27.09 -5.27 -2.63
N GLY A 124 26.90 -6.60 -2.48
CA GLY A 124 26.34 -7.21 -1.27
C GLY A 124 24.87 -7.67 -1.38
N ARG A 125 24.19 -7.50 -2.52
CA ARG A 125 22.89 -8.14 -2.76
C ARG A 125 23.05 -9.54 -3.37
N TRP A 126 22.42 -10.53 -2.74
CA TRP A 126 22.33 -11.88 -3.28
C TRP A 126 21.30 -11.92 -4.42
N GLN A 127 21.74 -12.19 -5.65
CA GLN A 127 20.87 -12.50 -6.77
C GLN A 127 20.65 -14.02 -6.76
N GLY A 128 19.41 -14.47 -6.53
CA GLY A 128 19.07 -15.89 -6.54
C GLY A 128 19.30 -16.55 -7.92
N PRO A 129 19.25 -17.90 -8.01
CA PRO A 129 19.53 -18.60 -9.27
C PRO A 129 18.54 -18.21 -10.36
N ARG A 130 19.06 -18.01 -11.58
CA ARG A 130 18.28 -17.71 -12.79
C ARG A 130 17.48 -18.90 -13.29
#